data_AF-A0A3A5VV00-F1
#
_entry.id   AF-A0A3A5VV00-F1
#
_cell.length_a   1.000
_cell.length_b   1.000
_cell.length_c   1.000
_cell.angle_alpha   90.00
_cell.angle_beta   90.00
_cell.angle_gamma   90.00
#
_symmetry.space_group_name_H-M   'P 1'
#
loop_
_entity.id
_entity.type
_entity.pdbx_description
1 polymer ?
#
loop_
_entity_poly.entity_id
_entity_poly.type
_entity_poly.pdbx_seq_one_letter_code
_entity_poly.pdbx_strand_id
1 'polypeptide(L)'
;HDDIMDDDEIRRGRNAVHVEYDVPTAINAGDAMLAIAFERLVMSANIELQDIPSLVNRIAWMVRRVSEGQQLDIEFETRDRVNEEEYLEMIEGKTAVMFQICAELGAQVAGADQDVIDCMSEWGLSVGLCFQLMDDLIDVLSDSKTLGKPTGSDVAQGKQTLMVIHA
;
A
#
# COMPACT_ATOMS: atom_id res chain seq x y z
N HIS A 1 -7.37 -4.18 -7.04
CA HIS A 1 -6.78 -3.48 -8.20
C HIS A 1 -5.35 -3.93 -8.40
N ASP A 2 -4.50 -3.84 -7.37
CA ASP A 2 -3.09 -4.32 -7.40
C ASP A 2 -2.92 -5.74 -7.97
N ASP A 3 -3.60 -6.76 -7.41
CA ASP A 3 -3.54 -8.14 -7.96
C ASP A 3 -3.91 -8.25 -9.46
N ILE A 4 -4.65 -7.29 -10.03
CA ILE A 4 -4.96 -7.25 -11.48
C ILE A 4 -3.79 -6.65 -12.26
N MET A 5 -3.16 -5.61 -11.69
CA MET A 5 -2.03 -4.90 -12.31
C MET A 5 -0.79 -5.80 -12.36
N ASP A 6 -0.58 -6.58 -11.30
CA ASP A 6 0.59 -7.45 -11.12
C ASP A 6 0.37 -8.87 -11.71
N ASP A 7 -0.81 -9.16 -12.26
CA ASP A 7 -1.21 -10.48 -12.79
C ASP A 7 -1.08 -11.63 -11.75
N ASP A 8 -1.34 -11.30 -10.48
CA ASP A 8 -1.19 -12.24 -9.36
C ASP A 8 -2.36 -13.22 -9.28
N GLU A 9 -2.14 -14.49 -9.65
CA GLU A 9 -3.22 -15.48 -9.64
C GLU A 9 -3.70 -15.88 -8.23
N ILE A 10 -2.83 -15.77 -7.22
CA ILE A 10 -3.05 -16.29 -5.85
C ILE A 10 -2.76 -15.22 -4.80
N ARG A 11 -3.74 -14.97 -3.93
CA ARG A 11 -3.62 -14.13 -2.74
C ARG A 11 -3.89 -14.95 -1.48
N ARG A 12 -2.88 -15.05 -0.58
CA ARG A 12 -2.98 -15.77 0.71
C ARG A 12 -3.49 -17.22 0.57
N GLY A 13 -2.97 -17.94 -0.43
CA GLY A 13 -3.31 -19.35 -0.68
C GLY A 13 -4.71 -19.59 -1.27
N ARG A 14 -5.35 -18.55 -1.80
CA ARG A 14 -6.62 -18.62 -2.52
C ARG A 14 -6.51 -17.85 -3.83
N ASN A 15 -7.39 -18.14 -4.78
CA ASN A 15 -7.49 -17.38 -6.03
C ASN A 15 -7.68 -15.89 -5.75
N ALA A 16 -6.94 -15.05 -6.47
CA ALA A 16 -7.20 -13.63 -6.51
C ALA A 16 -8.58 -13.34 -7.10
N VAL A 17 -9.17 -12.18 -6.79
CA VAL A 17 -10.57 -11.88 -7.16
C VAL A 17 -10.78 -11.92 -8.68
N HIS A 18 -9.78 -11.50 -9.46
CA HIS A 18 -9.87 -11.49 -10.93
C HIS A 18 -9.78 -12.89 -11.55
N VAL A 19 -9.16 -13.84 -10.84
CA VAL A 19 -9.09 -15.26 -11.22
C VAL A 19 -10.36 -15.99 -10.81
N GLU A 20 -10.87 -15.73 -9.60
CA GLU A 20 -12.06 -16.40 -9.08
C GLU A 20 -13.34 -16.00 -9.84
N TYR A 21 -13.42 -14.73 -10.27
CA TYR A 21 -14.59 -14.18 -10.95
C TYR A 21 -14.23 -13.75 -12.38
N ASP A 22 -13.79 -12.50 -12.54
CA ASP A 22 -13.25 -11.92 -13.77
C ASP A 22 -12.68 -10.52 -13.47
N VAL A 23 -11.91 -9.98 -14.42
CA VAL A 23 -11.30 -8.64 -14.32
C VAL A 23 -12.34 -7.52 -14.13
N PRO A 24 -13.43 -7.42 -14.92
CA PRO A 24 -14.46 -6.40 -14.71
C PRO A 24 -15.08 -6.41 -13.31
N THR A 25 -15.35 -7.60 -12.77
CA THR A 25 -15.88 -7.78 -11.41
C THR A 25 -14.87 -7.30 -10.37
N ALA A 26 -13.60 -7.65 -10.52
CA ALA A 26 -12.54 -7.25 -9.61
C ALA A 26 -12.31 -5.71 -9.60
N ILE A 27 -12.40 -5.05 -10.76
CA ILE A 27 -12.34 -3.59 -10.87
C ILE A 27 -13.52 -2.95 -10.13
N ASN A 28 -14.74 -3.37 -10.46
CA ASN A 28 -15.96 -2.81 -9.85
C ASN A 28 -16.02 -3.06 -8.33
N ALA A 29 -15.53 -4.21 -7.86
CA ALA A 29 -15.41 -4.50 -6.44
C ALA A 29 -14.43 -3.55 -5.74
N GLY A 30 -13.27 -3.27 -6.35
CA GLY A 30 -12.30 -2.30 -5.83
C GLY A 30 -12.90 -0.90 -5.68
N ASP A 31 -13.59 -0.43 -6.72
CA ASP A 31 -14.23 0.90 -6.73
C ASP A 31 -15.33 1.00 -5.65
N ALA A 32 -16.15 -0.05 -5.52
CA ALA A 32 -17.19 -0.13 -4.50
C ALA A 32 -16.60 -0.14 -3.08
N MET A 33 -15.49 -0.84 -2.84
CA MET A 33 -14.83 -0.87 -1.52
C MET A 33 -14.31 0.52 -1.11
N LEU A 34 -13.76 1.29 -2.05
CA LEU A 34 -13.34 2.67 -1.78
C LEU A 34 -14.54 3.56 -1.43
N ALA A 35 -15.65 3.42 -2.16
CA ALA A 35 -16.88 4.15 -1.85
C ALA A 35 -17.43 3.78 -0.45
N ILE A 36 -17.46 2.49 -0.12
CA ILE A 36 -17.88 2.00 1.20
C ILE A 36 -16.99 2.60 2.31
N ALA A 37 -15.68 2.73 2.09
CA ALA A 37 -14.78 3.33 3.09
C ALA A 37 -15.20 4.77 3.44
N PHE A 38 -15.55 5.59 2.44
CA PHE A 38 -16.06 6.94 2.67
C PHE A 38 -17.46 6.96 3.30
N GLU A 39 -18.36 6.04 2.91
CA GLU A 39 -19.65 5.89 3.59
C GLU A 39 -19.45 5.60 5.09
N ARG A 40 -18.54 4.69 5.44
CA ARG A 40 -18.25 4.34 6.84
C ARG A 40 -17.62 5.48 7.61
N LEU A 41 -16.74 6.26 6.99
CA LEU A 41 -16.16 7.46 7.59
C LEU A 41 -17.25 8.46 7.99
N VAL A 42 -18.13 8.80 7.05
CA VAL A 42 -19.17 9.82 7.25
C VAL A 42 -20.27 9.35 8.21
N MET A 43 -20.56 8.05 8.26
CA MET A 43 -21.55 7.46 9.17
C MET A 43 -21.00 7.15 10.57
N SER A 44 -19.72 7.42 10.84
CA SER A 44 -19.11 7.11 12.13
C SER A 44 -19.71 7.97 13.24
N ALA A 45 -20.28 7.33 14.27
CA ALA A 45 -20.83 8.02 15.44
C ALA A 45 -19.77 8.65 16.35
N ASN A 46 -18.50 8.29 16.16
CA ASN A 46 -17.37 8.75 16.99
C ASN A 46 -16.57 9.90 16.34
N ILE A 47 -17.04 10.43 15.21
CA ILE A 47 -16.37 11.51 14.48
C ILE A 47 -17.32 12.69 14.41
N GLU A 48 -16.84 13.85 14.86
CA GLU A 48 -17.62 15.09 14.79
C GLU A 48 -17.71 15.58 13.34
N LEU A 49 -18.87 16.13 12.94
CA LEU A 49 -19.10 16.60 11.57
C LEU A 49 -18.08 17.65 11.11
N GLN A 50 -17.54 18.44 12.05
CA GLN A 50 -16.54 19.46 11.77
C GLN A 50 -15.18 18.88 11.36
N ASP A 51 -14.87 17.64 11.72
CA ASP A 51 -13.59 16.98 11.44
C ASP A 51 -13.59 16.29 10.06
N ILE A 52 -14.77 15.94 9.55
CA ILE A 52 -14.95 15.21 8.29
C ILE A 52 -14.17 15.82 7.11
N PRO A 53 -14.19 17.15 6.85
CA PRO A 53 -13.44 17.71 5.73
C PRO A 53 -11.94 17.46 5.81
N SER A 54 -11.37 17.54 7.01
CA SER A 54 -9.93 17.30 7.25
C SER A 54 -9.58 15.82 7.05
N LEU A 55 -10.37 14.92 7.65
CA LEU A 55 -10.17 13.47 7.52
C LEU A 55 -10.29 13.01 6.06
N VAL A 56 -11.33 13.46 5.36
CA VAL A 56 -11.53 13.15 3.93
C VAL A 56 -10.36 13.67 3.09
N ASN A 57 -9.87 14.88 3.35
CA ASN A 57 -8.73 15.42 2.61
C ASN A 57 -7.46 14.60 2.81
N ARG A 58 -7.16 14.18 4.05
CA ARG A 58 -5.99 13.33 4.35
C ARG A 58 -6.10 11.93 3.75
N ILE A 59 -7.28 11.31 3.83
CA ILE A 59 -7.52 10.00 3.19
C ILE A 59 -7.42 10.12 1.66
N ALA A 60 -8.00 11.16 1.06
CA ALA A 60 -7.91 11.37 -0.39
C ALA A 60 -6.47 11.64 -0.84
N TRP A 61 -5.70 12.40 -0.06
CA TRP A 61 -4.27 12.60 -0.30
C TRP A 61 -3.51 11.27 -0.26
N MET A 62 -3.80 10.42 0.73
CA MET A 62 -3.20 9.10 0.87
C MET A 62 -3.51 8.20 -0.32
N VAL A 63 -4.78 8.09 -0.71
CA VAL A 63 -5.21 7.27 -1.87
C VAL A 63 -4.53 7.72 -3.15
N ARG A 64 -4.38 9.05 -3.36
CA ARG A 64 -3.63 9.60 -4.49
C ARG A 64 -2.16 9.19 -4.43
N ARG A 65 -1.49 9.32 -3.28
CA ARG A 65 -0.08 8.92 -3.10
C ARG A 65 0.13 7.42 -3.34
N VAL A 66 -0.78 6.57 -2.88
CA VAL A 66 -0.77 5.12 -3.17
C VAL A 66 -0.88 4.86 -4.67
N SER A 67 -1.75 5.58 -5.37
CA SER A 67 -1.88 5.46 -6.82
C SER A 67 -0.62 5.95 -7.57
N GLU A 68 0.00 7.03 -7.10
CA GLU A 68 1.27 7.54 -7.65
C GLU A 68 2.42 6.54 -7.44
N GLY A 69 2.54 5.96 -6.24
CA GLY A 69 3.53 4.93 -5.94
C GLY A 69 3.33 3.66 -6.76
N GLN A 70 2.07 3.21 -6.92
CA GLN A 70 1.75 2.08 -7.80
C GLN A 70 2.16 2.36 -9.25
N GLN A 71 1.92 3.58 -9.74
CA GLN A 71 2.31 3.95 -11.10
C GLN A 71 3.83 3.93 -11.29
N LEU A 72 4.60 4.38 -10.28
CA LEU A 72 6.06 4.28 -10.29
C LEU A 72 6.52 2.81 -10.35
N ASP A 73 5.91 1.92 -9.57
CA ASP A 73 6.25 0.49 -9.57
C ASP A 73 6.04 -0.14 -10.98
N ILE A 74 4.89 0.13 -11.60
CA ILE A 74 4.58 -0.31 -12.98
C ILE A 74 5.60 0.25 -13.98
N GLU A 75 6.00 1.52 -13.84
CA GLU A 75 7.01 2.12 -14.73
C GLU A 75 8.39 1.47 -14.55
N PHE A 76 8.74 1.11 -13.31
CA PHE A 76 10.04 0.55 -12.96
C PHE A 76 10.26 -0.85 -13.54
N GLU A 77 9.20 -1.65 -13.75
CA GLU A 77 9.28 -2.98 -14.38
C GLU A 77 9.90 -2.94 -15.79
N THR A 78 9.78 -1.82 -16.51
CA THR A 78 10.30 -1.67 -17.87
C THR A 78 11.55 -0.81 -17.97
N ARG A 79 12.03 -0.26 -16.85
CA ARG A 79 13.22 0.59 -16.80
C ARG A 79 14.48 -0.25 -16.57
N ASP A 80 15.52 0.04 -17.36
CA ASP A 80 16.82 -0.65 -17.24
C ASP A 80 17.51 -0.39 -15.89
N ARG A 81 17.27 0.79 -15.28
CA ARG A 81 17.87 1.21 -14.01
C ARG A 81 16.91 2.09 -13.21
N VAL A 82 16.80 1.75 -11.94
CA VAL A 82 16.16 2.54 -10.88
C VAL A 82 17.20 2.74 -9.79
N ASN A 83 17.29 3.96 -9.26
CA ASN A 83 18.20 4.23 -8.16
C ASN A 83 17.48 4.10 -6.80
N GLU A 84 18.25 4.07 -5.72
CA GLU A 84 17.72 3.89 -4.37
C GLU A 84 16.73 4.98 -3.95
N GLU A 85 16.96 6.24 -4.34
CA GLU A 85 16.05 7.35 -4.03
C GLU A 85 14.71 7.18 -4.74
N GLU A 86 14.72 6.80 -6.02
CA GLU A 86 13.52 6.49 -6.81
C GLU A 86 12.73 5.31 -6.20
N TYR A 87 13.43 4.26 -5.78
CA TYR A 87 12.80 3.11 -5.11
C TYR A 87 12.17 3.52 -3.76
N LEU A 88 12.89 4.29 -2.94
CA LEU A 88 12.38 4.76 -1.66
C LEU A 88 11.13 5.65 -1.84
N GLU A 89 11.11 6.54 -2.84
CA GLU A 89 9.93 7.33 -3.19
C GLU A 89 8.75 6.44 -3.60
N MET A 90 9.01 5.41 -4.39
CA MET A 90 7.98 4.45 -4.83
C MET A 90 7.37 3.72 -3.63
N ILE A 91 8.17 3.11 -2.75
CA ILE A 91 7.64 2.35 -1.61
C ILE A 91 7.01 3.26 -0.54
N GLU A 92 7.49 4.51 -0.43
CA GLU A 92 6.85 5.52 0.41
C GLU A 92 5.41 5.74 -0.05
N GLY A 93 5.22 6.04 -1.34
CA GLY A 93 3.92 6.28 -1.94
C GLY A 93 3.03 5.04 -1.96
N LYS A 94 3.55 3.90 -2.43
CA LYS A 94 2.78 2.66 -2.62
C LYS A 94 2.32 2.05 -1.30
N THR A 95 3.16 2.11 -0.26
CA THR A 95 2.94 1.39 1.00
C THR A 95 2.95 2.30 2.22
N ALA A 96 4.00 3.10 2.41
CA ALA A 96 4.27 3.70 3.72
C ALA A 96 3.30 4.82 4.11
N VAL A 97 2.83 5.63 3.16
CA VAL A 97 1.85 6.70 3.42
C VAL A 97 0.52 6.16 3.95
N MET A 98 0.13 4.91 3.64
CA MET A 98 -1.09 4.34 4.21
C MET A 98 -0.92 4.10 5.71
N PHE A 99 0.23 3.54 6.13
CA PHE A 99 0.55 3.36 7.56
C PHE A 99 0.64 4.70 8.29
N GLN A 100 1.30 5.69 7.69
CA GLN A 100 1.38 7.06 8.22
C GLN A 100 -0.01 7.61 8.53
N ILE A 101 -0.92 7.55 7.56
CA ILE A 101 -2.23 8.20 7.65
C ILE A 101 -3.14 7.44 8.61
N CYS A 102 -3.09 6.11 8.63
CA CYS A 102 -3.82 5.33 9.62
C CYS A 102 -3.39 5.66 11.05
N ALA A 103 -2.09 5.84 11.30
CA ALA A 103 -1.56 6.19 12.62
C ALA A 103 -1.91 7.64 13.01
N GLU A 104 -1.69 8.59 12.10
CA GLU A 104 -2.00 10.03 12.26
C GLU A 104 -3.49 10.24 12.57
N LEU A 105 -4.38 9.72 11.71
CA LEU A 105 -5.83 9.93 11.88
C LEU A 105 -6.38 9.15 13.07
N GLY A 106 -5.81 8.00 13.41
CA GLY A 106 -6.16 7.27 14.62
C GLY A 106 -5.87 8.07 15.88
N ALA A 107 -4.71 8.73 15.96
CA ALA A 107 -4.36 9.62 17.07
C ALA A 107 -5.25 10.87 17.11
N GLN A 108 -5.53 11.47 15.95
CA GLN A 108 -6.42 12.63 15.83
C GLN A 108 -7.83 12.33 16.35
N VAL A 109 -8.44 11.23 15.90
CA VAL A 109 -9.80 10.84 16.33
C VAL A 109 -9.85 10.41 17.80
N ALA A 110 -8.72 9.97 18.37
CA ALA A 110 -8.61 9.70 19.81
C ALA A 110 -8.50 10.98 20.67
N GLY A 111 -8.43 12.16 20.06
CA GLY A 111 -8.29 13.44 20.78
C GLY A 111 -6.90 13.68 21.34
N ALA A 112 -5.86 13.09 20.73
CA ALA A 112 -4.48 13.33 21.11
C ALA A 112 -4.05 14.78 20.79
N ASP A 113 -3.00 15.26 21.45
CA ASP A 113 -2.38 16.54 21.12
C ASP A 113 -1.53 16.45 19.83
N GLN A 114 -1.12 17.61 19.30
CA GLN A 114 -0.38 17.68 18.03
C GLN A 114 0.95 16.93 18.09
N ASP A 115 1.67 16.99 19.21
CA ASP A 115 2.97 16.33 19.37
C ASP A 115 2.82 14.80 19.25
N VAL A 116 1.74 14.23 19.83
CA VAL A 116 1.41 12.81 19.69
C VAL A 116 0.98 12.47 18.27
N ILE A 117 0.18 13.32 17.62
CA ILE A 117 -0.26 13.09 16.23
C ILE A 117 0.95 13.05 15.28
N ASP A 118 1.88 14.01 15.40
CA ASP A 118 3.09 14.09 14.57
C ASP A 118 3.99 12.87 14.82
N CYS A 119 4.18 12.49 16.08
CA CYS A 119 4.93 11.29 16.45
C CYS A 119 4.31 10.01 15.84
N MET A 120 2.98 9.88 15.87
CA MET A 120 2.28 8.74 15.27
C MET A 120 2.38 8.74 13.74
N SER A 121 2.36 9.90 13.10
CA SER A 121 2.58 10.05 11.65
C SER A 121 3.98 9.56 11.27
N GLU A 122 5.03 10.06 11.93
CA GLU A 122 6.43 9.65 11.69
C GLU A 122 6.65 8.16 11.97
N TRP A 123 6.08 7.66 13.06
CA TRP A 123 6.12 6.24 13.40
C TRP A 123 5.46 5.39 12.31
N GLY A 124 4.26 5.76 11.86
CA GLY A 124 3.53 5.04 10.83
C GLY A 124 4.31 4.99 9.51
N LEU A 125 4.88 6.11 9.09
CA LEU A 125 5.74 6.18 7.91
C LEU A 125 6.94 5.24 8.02
N SER A 126 7.64 5.29 9.14
CA SER A 126 8.83 4.45 9.40
C SER A 126 8.48 2.96 9.40
N VAL A 127 7.36 2.60 10.02
CA VAL A 127 6.86 1.20 10.03
C VAL A 127 6.51 0.74 8.62
N GLY A 128 5.84 1.58 7.84
CA GLY A 128 5.46 1.25 6.47
C GLY A 128 6.67 1.03 5.54
N LEU A 129 7.69 1.87 5.64
CA LEU A 129 8.96 1.68 4.92
C LEU A 129 9.65 0.38 5.36
N CYS A 130 9.79 0.16 6.67
CA CYS A 130 10.39 -1.08 7.20
C CYS A 130 9.62 -2.32 6.74
N PHE A 131 8.28 -2.24 6.69
CA PHE A 131 7.42 -3.33 6.27
C PHE A 131 7.72 -3.74 4.83
N GLN A 132 7.78 -2.78 3.90
CA GLN A 132 8.05 -3.09 2.50
C GLN A 132 9.47 -3.63 2.29
N LEU A 133 10.46 -3.02 2.93
CA LEU A 133 11.85 -3.49 2.86
C LEU A 133 12.00 -4.94 3.37
N MET A 134 11.25 -5.30 4.41
CA MET A 134 11.23 -6.66 4.93
C MET A 134 10.47 -7.63 4.02
N ASP A 135 9.38 -7.19 3.38
CA ASP A 135 8.62 -8.00 2.42
C ASP A 135 9.50 -8.40 1.22
N ASP A 136 10.18 -7.42 0.63
CA ASP A 136 11.13 -7.63 -0.48
C ASP A 136 12.25 -8.60 -0.07
N LEU A 137 12.81 -8.45 1.14
CA LEU A 137 13.85 -9.34 1.67
C LEU A 137 13.33 -10.77 1.87
N ILE A 138 12.12 -10.91 2.39
CA ILE A 138 11.46 -12.19 2.64
C ILE A 138 11.17 -12.92 1.33
N ASP A 139 10.79 -12.20 0.26
CA ASP A 139 10.53 -12.77 -1.08
C ASP A 139 11.74 -13.54 -1.63
N VAL A 140 12.95 -12.99 -1.45
CA VAL A 140 14.19 -13.60 -1.96
C VAL A 140 14.74 -14.68 -1.03
N LEU A 141 14.63 -14.51 0.29
CA LEU A 141 15.28 -15.41 1.26
C LEU A 141 14.43 -16.61 1.71
N SER A 142 13.10 -16.53 1.59
CA SER A 142 12.20 -17.53 2.19
C SER A 142 11.91 -18.69 1.25
N ASP A 143 11.66 -19.88 1.80
CA ASP A 143 11.26 -21.01 0.99
C ASP A 143 9.81 -20.85 0.47
N SER A 144 9.52 -21.40 -0.70
CA SER A 144 8.21 -21.23 -1.37
C SER A 144 7.05 -21.80 -0.55
N LYS A 145 7.34 -22.70 0.41
CA LYS A 145 6.35 -23.28 1.33
C LYS A 145 5.91 -22.28 2.41
N THR A 146 6.81 -21.42 2.87
CA THR A 146 6.51 -20.35 3.85
C THR A 146 5.86 -19.15 3.17
N LEU A 147 6.29 -18.81 1.95
CA LEU A 147 5.75 -17.69 1.17
C LEU A 147 4.35 -17.97 0.60
N GLY A 148 4.03 -19.22 0.26
CA GLY A 148 2.81 -19.56 -0.46
C GLY A 148 2.82 -19.12 -1.95
N LYS A 149 3.93 -18.54 -2.41
CA LYS A 149 4.29 -18.22 -3.80
C LYS A 149 5.73 -18.69 -4.09
N PRO A 150 6.15 -18.85 -5.36
CA PRO A 150 7.54 -19.17 -5.69
C PRO A 150 8.51 -18.14 -5.10
N THR A 151 9.66 -18.61 -4.60
CA THR A 151 10.71 -17.72 -4.05
C THR A 151 11.32 -16.87 -5.17
N GLY A 152 11.52 -15.58 -4.92
CA GLY A 152 12.07 -14.64 -5.90
C GLY A 152 11.09 -14.34 -7.04
N SER A 153 9.78 -14.39 -6.79
CA SER A 153 8.77 -14.02 -7.78
C SER A 153 8.95 -12.59 -8.24
N ASP A 154 9.34 -11.71 -7.32
CA ASP A 154 9.42 -10.27 -7.59
C ASP A 154 10.59 -9.99 -8.56
N VAL A 155 11.71 -10.71 -8.37
CA VAL A 155 12.84 -10.68 -9.32
C VAL A 155 12.44 -11.25 -10.68
N ALA A 156 11.65 -12.33 -10.70
CA ALA A 156 11.17 -12.94 -11.95
C ALA A 156 10.19 -12.03 -12.71
N GLN A 157 9.42 -11.20 -12.00
CA GLN A 157 8.51 -10.19 -12.54
C GLN A 157 9.23 -8.89 -12.93
N GLY A 158 10.53 -8.75 -12.64
CA GLY A 158 11.32 -7.57 -12.99
C GLY A 158 11.23 -6.41 -12.00
N LYS A 159 10.66 -6.65 -10.80
CA LYS A 159 10.53 -5.62 -9.76
C LYS A 159 11.91 -5.12 -9.31
N GLN A 160 12.06 -3.80 -9.29
CA GLN A 160 13.33 -3.11 -8.99
C GLN A 160 13.51 -2.91 -7.47
N THR A 161 13.58 -3.99 -6.70
CA THR A 161 13.79 -3.93 -5.24
C THR A 161 15.21 -3.45 -4.88
N LEU A 162 15.46 -3.04 -3.63
CA LEU A 162 16.82 -2.65 -3.19
C LEU A 162 17.88 -3.73 -3.49
N MET A 163 17.51 -5.01 -3.37
CA MET A 163 18.45 -6.09 -3.66
C MET A 163 18.85 -6.12 -5.14
N VAL A 164 17.91 -5.83 -6.06
CA VAL A 164 18.20 -5.74 -7.50
C VAL A 164 19.04 -4.52 -7.81
N ILE A 165 18.76 -3.38 -7.16
CA ILE A 165 19.48 -2.12 -7.36
C ILE A 165 20.96 -2.23 -6.95
N HIS A 166 21.25 -3.02 -5.91
CA HIS A 166 22.61 -3.16 -5.34
C HIS A 166 23.36 -4.45 -5.76
N ALA A 167 22.80 -5.29 -6.63
CA ALA A 167 23.40 -6.55 -7.11
C ALA A 167 24.49 -6.33 -8.18
#